data_AF-A0A212KKL4-F1
#
_entry.id   AF-A0A212KKL4-F1
#
_cell.length_a   1.000
_cell.length_b   1.000
_cell.length_c   1.000
_cell.angle_alpha   90.00
_cell.angle_beta   90.00
_cell.angle_gamma   90.00
#
_symmetry.space_group_name_H-M   'P 1'
#
loop_
_entity.id
_entity.type
_entity.pdbx_description
1 polymer ?
#
loop_
_entity_poly.entity_id
_entity_poly.type
_entity_poly.pdbx_seq_one_letter_code
_entity_poly.pdbx_strand_id
1 'polypeptide(L)'
;MRSAIFGPGEFRPTAAVLEALPVTWMTAACLCAGFRRTAGWLGCAPCASAPRAFTCRVANRPGVFGVWPTEADAARGEAGFLLLYLPGDDDPILDRVALDAAILALRPGTAAAFRDFPAHPELAAACAIGSFRIGLAGQDLALALTAETRRRIVHPEGLAREGGGWLVPPGGAEEDLPAFELARDLFRVLAAGVSAATETSPHPPRRVSAPAALRARQANGALAAIPGDGGDCVTEVLAWGAAAALWPEASAPADVAPYAVCAAEPDAATLPELYVLTGFLGAGKTTFLNQFIEFHAAQHRLVAVIQNELGETGVDTHLLEGERSVLTMDAGCVCCSLAGHLAAGLRRLARGLSPEIVVLETTGLANPLNLREELAEIGDLARLAGVVAVADAERFAETLATSEIAAAQIAAADVVVLNKCDLVDAAAQAAVAAEIRRRNPRARLIAADHGRVPPAALGTLPAAPPPAHHHHHGHHHHHDRDHHHVTHGEEGFSALRFDLAARIDRAALFAALAASPPGVMRIKGLARLDDAPQPVVVQYVPGRAALEAPRKPAAEPPFVLIIGRDLDAAALRRVWRGLVKEPCDALD
;
A
#
# COMPACT_ATOMS: atom_id res chain seq x y z
N MET A 1 -17.55 9.77 -12.60
CA MET A 1 -16.99 10.11 -11.26
C MET A 1 -17.97 10.85 -10.37
N ARG A 2 -18.75 11.82 -10.88
CA ARG A 2 -19.73 12.59 -10.08
C ARG A 2 -20.71 11.76 -9.23
N SER A 3 -21.24 10.64 -9.74
CA SER A 3 -22.11 9.73 -8.96
C SER A 3 -21.38 8.99 -7.83
N ALA A 4 -20.06 8.83 -7.91
CA ALA A 4 -19.25 8.19 -6.87
C ALA A 4 -18.91 9.16 -5.72
N ILE A 5 -19.00 10.47 -5.95
CA ILE A 5 -18.74 11.51 -4.94
C ILE A 5 -20.03 11.86 -4.19
N PHE A 6 -21.16 11.97 -4.91
CA PHE A 6 -22.44 12.46 -4.35
C PHE A 6 -23.55 11.41 -4.25
N GLY A 7 -23.37 10.19 -4.77
CA GLY A 7 -24.44 9.19 -4.82
C GLY A 7 -25.60 9.56 -5.78
N PRO A 8 -26.63 8.70 -5.92
CA PRO A 8 -27.82 9.01 -6.72
C PRO A 8 -28.88 9.80 -5.92
N GLY A 9 -29.37 10.93 -6.46
CA GLY A 9 -30.53 11.68 -5.95
C GLY A 9 -30.25 13.10 -5.42
N GLU A 10 -31.25 13.74 -4.80
CA GLU A 10 -31.08 14.99 -4.02
C GLU A 10 -30.25 14.68 -2.77
N PHE A 11 -28.95 14.95 -2.86
CA PHE A 11 -27.98 14.62 -1.83
C PHE A 11 -28.07 15.56 -0.63
N ARG A 12 -28.46 15.01 0.53
CA ARG A 12 -28.28 15.66 1.84
C ARG A 12 -27.09 15.01 2.55
N PRO A 13 -25.95 15.71 2.70
CA PRO A 13 -24.77 15.12 3.32
C PRO A 13 -24.98 14.89 4.82
N THR A 14 -24.55 13.73 5.31
CA THR A 14 -24.36 13.51 6.76
C THR A 14 -22.95 13.94 7.16
N ALA A 15 -22.72 14.20 8.45
CA ALA A 15 -21.39 14.52 8.98
C ALA A 15 -20.33 13.48 8.56
N ALA A 16 -20.66 12.20 8.70
CA ALA A 16 -19.77 11.09 8.33
C ALA A 16 -19.41 11.07 6.83
N VAL A 17 -20.32 11.54 5.96
CA VAL A 17 -20.04 11.63 4.53
C VAL A 17 -19.13 12.82 4.24
N LEU A 18 -19.38 13.99 4.86
CA LEU A 18 -18.52 15.17 4.70
C LEU A 18 -17.08 14.90 5.16
N GLU A 19 -16.92 14.23 6.30
CA GLU A 19 -15.61 13.82 6.83
C GLU A 19 -14.87 12.84 5.89
N ALA A 20 -15.62 12.00 5.14
CA ALA A 20 -15.06 11.03 4.22
C ALA A 20 -14.78 11.58 2.81
N LEU A 21 -15.26 12.79 2.48
CA LEU A 21 -15.08 13.40 1.14
C LEU A 21 -13.61 13.49 0.71
N PRO A 22 -12.67 14.01 1.54
CA PRO A 22 -11.26 14.10 1.16
C PRO A 22 -10.65 12.75 0.77
N VAL A 23 -11.07 11.67 1.42
CA VAL A 23 -10.57 10.33 1.11
C VAL A 23 -11.21 9.84 -0.19
N THR A 24 -12.52 9.97 -0.28
CA THR A 24 -13.35 9.43 -1.37
C THR A 24 -12.97 10.04 -2.71
N TRP A 25 -12.86 11.37 -2.78
CA TRP A 25 -12.58 12.05 -4.04
C TRP A 25 -11.13 11.88 -4.50
N MET A 26 -10.18 11.61 -3.60
CA MET A 26 -8.76 11.44 -3.94
C MET A 26 -8.58 10.04 -4.48
N THR A 27 -9.29 9.07 -3.90
CA THR A 27 -9.41 7.73 -4.48
C THR A 27 -10.03 7.80 -5.87
N ALA A 28 -11.09 8.59 -6.07
CA ALA A 28 -11.69 8.79 -7.39
C ALA A 28 -10.74 9.50 -8.38
N ALA A 29 -10.05 10.55 -7.93
CA ALA A 29 -9.08 11.32 -8.73
C ALA A 29 -7.87 10.47 -9.12
N CYS A 30 -7.44 9.50 -8.29
CA CYS A 30 -6.41 8.53 -8.64
C CYS A 30 -6.79 7.65 -9.82
N LEU A 31 -8.07 7.54 -10.19
CA LEU A 31 -8.49 6.85 -11.41
C LEU A 31 -8.27 7.72 -12.66
N CYS A 32 -8.10 9.04 -12.51
CA CYS A 32 -7.78 9.97 -13.59
C CYS A 32 -6.28 9.97 -13.90
N ALA A 33 -5.90 9.53 -15.10
CA ALA A 33 -4.50 9.48 -15.55
C ALA A 33 -3.81 10.86 -15.56
N GLY A 34 -4.55 11.93 -15.86
CA GLY A 34 -4.04 13.30 -15.83
C GLY A 34 -3.61 13.73 -14.43
N PHE A 35 -4.45 13.46 -13.42
CA PHE A 35 -4.17 13.73 -12.01
C PHE A 35 -2.93 12.97 -11.52
N ARG A 36 -2.82 11.67 -11.84
CA ARG A 36 -1.69 10.81 -11.41
C ARG A 36 -0.32 11.36 -11.82
N ARG A 37 -0.19 11.91 -13.04
CA ARG A 37 1.10 12.35 -13.58
C ARG A 37 1.61 13.69 -13.07
N THR A 38 0.73 14.52 -12.50
CA THR A 38 1.01 15.97 -12.39
C THR A 38 0.62 16.58 -11.05
N ALA A 39 -0.31 15.98 -10.32
CA ALA A 39 -0.78 16.54 -9.04
C ALA A 39 0.19 16.31 -7.89
N GLY A 40 1.24 15.50 -8.07
CA GLY A 40 2.20 15.18 -7.01
C GLY A 40 1.58 14.39 -5.85
N TRP A 41 0.46 13.69 -6.06
CA TRP A 41 -0.14 12.83 -5.03
C TRP A 41 0.56 11.47 -4.99
N LEU A 42 1.05 11.06 -3.82
CA LEU A 42 1.73 9.76 -3.67
C LEU A 42 0.84 8.70 -3.04
N GLY A 43 -0.18 9.12 -2.31
CA GLY A 43 -1.09 8.22 -1.63
C GLY A 43 -1.34 8.62 -0.20
N CYS A 44 -2.08 7.76 0.49
CA CYS A 44 -2.67 8.07 1.77
C CYS A 44 -3.26 6.82 2.42
N ALA A 45 -3.15 6.74 3.74
CA ALA A 45 -3.58 5.62 4.55
C ALA A 45 -4.55 6.10 5.64
N PRO A 46 -5.67 5.39 5.88
CA PRO A 46 -6.54 5.71 7.00
C PRO A 46 -5.85 5.42 8.33
N CYS A 47 -6.10 6.25 9.34
CA CYS A 47 -5.73 5.97 10.72
C CYS A 47 -6.61 4.84 11.28
N ALA A 48 -6.08 4.04 12.21
CA ALA A 48 -6.81 2.94 12.82
C ALA A 48 -7.72 3.42 13.97
N SER A 49 -7.25 4.42 14.72
CA SER A 49 -7.95 5.03 15.83
C SER A 49 -8.95 6.08 15.35
N ALA A 50 -10.03 6.25 16.12
CA ALA A 50 -11.03 7.29 15.86
C ALA A 50 -10.52 8.67 16.30
N PRO A 51 -10.99 9.77 15.68
CA PRO A 51 -11.94 9.83 14.56
C PRO A 51 -11.30 9.43 13.22
N ARG A 52 -12.09 9.33 12.13
CA ARG A 52 -11.65 8.84 10.79
C ARG A 52 -10.67 9.79 10.10
N ALA A 53 -9.46 9.86 10.64
CA ALA A 53 -8.34 10.61 10.11
C ALA A 53 -7.57 9.79 9.06
N PHE A 54 -6.68 10.46 8.34
CA PHE A 54 -5.79 9.77 7.40
C PHE A 54 -4.45 10.49 7.30
N THR A 55 -3.41 9.73 6.98
CA THR A 55 -2.11 10.26 6.58
C THR A 55 -2.00 10.29 5.06
N CYS A 56 -1.19 11.19 4.51
CA CYS A 56 -0.96 11.29 3.08
C CYS A 56 0.44 11.81 2.75
N ARG A 57 0.91 11.53 1.53
CA ARG A 57 2.21 11.97 1.01
C ARG A 57 2.04 12.65 -0.33
N VAL A 58 2.87 13.66 -0.58
CA VAL A 58 2.92 14.41 -1.83
C VAL A 58 4.37 14.55 -2.31
N ALA A 59 4.60 14.56 -3.63
CA ALA A 59 5.92 14.48 -4.26
C ALA A 59 6.87 15.63 -3.87
N ASN A 60 6.32 16.83 -3.65
CA ASN A 60 7.13 18.01 -3.34
C ASN A 60 7.60 18.07 -1.88
N ARG A 61 7.30 17.05 -1.06
CA ARG A 61 7.61 17.04 0.38
C ARG A 61 8.08 15.65 0.81
N PRO A 62 9.23 15.54 1.51
CA PRO A 62 9.72 14.24 1.98
C PRO A 62 8.90 13.69 3.15
N GLY A 63 8.39 14.57 4.02
CA GLY A 63 7.56 14.23 5.18
C GLY A 63 6.13 13.74 4.87
N VAL A 64 5.36 13.52 5.94
CA VAL A 64 4.01 12.94 5.90
C VAL A 64 3.00 13.95 6.42
N PHE A 65 1.92 14.18 5.66
CA PHE A 65 0.79 14.98 6.09
C PHE A 65 -0.20 14.13 6.88
N GLY A 66 -0.82 14.72 7.90
CA GLY A 66 -1.97 14.15 8.60
C GLY A 66 -3.20 15.04 8.42
N VAL A 67 -4.34 14.44 8.14
CA VAL A 67 -5.62 15.15 8.02
C VAL A 67 -6.56 14.62 9.08
N TRP A 68 -6.90 15.47 10.04
CA TRP A 68 -7.73 15.12 11.20
C TRP A 68 -9.08 15.85 11.09
N PRO A 69 -10.22 15.13 10.98
CA PRO A 69 -11.55 15.77 10.99
C PRO A 69 -11.87 16.43 12.34
N THR A 70 -12.34 17.67 12.32
CA THR A 70 -12.61 18.47 13.52
C THR A 70 -14.12 18.53 13.81
N GLU A 71 -14.81 19.51 13.25
CA GLU A 71 -16.26 19.65 13.35
C GLU A 71 -16.89 19.58 11.96
N ALA A 72 -18.05 18.93 11.87
CA ALA A 72 -18.88 18.89 10.68
C ALA A 72 -20.27 19.44 10.99
N ASP A 73 -20.70 20.42 10.20
CA ASP A 73 -22.04 20.98 10.22
C ASP A 73 -22.81 20.47 9.00
N ALA A 74 -23.52 19.36 9.19
CA ALA A 74 -24.33 18.77 8.14
C ALA A 74 -25.48 19.68 7.67
N ALA A 75 -25.95 20.61 8.51
CA ALA A 75 -27.02 21.55 8.15
C ALA A 75 -26.51 22.62 7.18
N ARG A 76 -25.25 23.04 7.35
CA ARG A 76 -24.55 23.96 6.44
C ARG A 76 -23.83 23.25 5.30
N GLY A 77 -23.70 21.92 5.37
CA GLY A 77 -22.97 21.11 4.39
C GLY A 77 -21.45 21.33 4.48
N GLU A 78 -20.94 21.64 5.67
CA GLU A 78 -19.54 22.00 5.90
C GLU A 78 -18.82 20.99 6.80
N ALA A 79 -17.54 20.75 6.55
CA ALA A 79 -16.67 20.00 7.45
C ALA A 79 -15.27 20.63 7.53
N GLY A 80 -14.75 20.74 8.73
CA GLY A 80 -13.41 21.23 9.02
C GLY A 80 -12.41 20.11 9.28
N PHE A 81 -11.16 20.35 8.89
CA PHE A 81 -10.06 19.41 9.05
C PHE A 81 -8.84 20.16 9.58
N LEU A 82 -8.22 19.66 10.64
CA LEU A 82 -6.90 20.07 11.07
C LEU A 82 -5.86 19.41 10.16
N LEU A 83 -4.89 20.21 9.71
CA LEU A 83 -3.78 19.76 8.89
C LEU A 83 -2.52 19.66 9.73
N LEU A 84 -1.89 18.49 9.65
CA LEU A 84 -0.66 18.13 10.34
C LEU A 84 0.46 17.87 9.32
N TYR A 85 1.70 18.09 9.71
CA TYR A 85 2.87 17.71 8.93
C TYR A 85 3.98 17.20 9.84
N LEU A 86 4.37 15.93 9.63
CA LEU A 86 5.56 15.35 10.24
C LEU A 86 6.71 15.42 9.22
N PRO A 87 7.76 16.21 9.48
CA PRO A 87 8.94 16.26 8.62
C PRO A 87 9.66 14.92 8.53
N GLY A 88 10.31 14.64 7.40
CA GLY A 88 11.24 13.52 7.28
C GLY A 88 12.62 13.86 7.86
N ASP A 89 13.46 12.84 8.10
CA ASP A 89 14.77 12.98 8.74
C ASP A 89 15.71 13.99 8.03
N ASP A 90 15.64 14.07 6.70
CA ASP A 90 16.45 14.96 5.87
C ASP A 90 15.68 16.22 5.40
N ASP A 91 14.53 16.52 6.00
CA ASP A 91 13.71 17.67 5.59
C ASP A 91 14.27 18.98 6.17
N PRO A 92 14.68 19.96 5.33
CA PRO A 92 15.18 21.25 5.81
C PRO A 92 14.18 22.04 6.67
N ILE A 93 12.90 21.67 6.64
CA ILE A 93 11.88 22.28 7.52
C ILE A 93 12.10 21.92 9.00
N LEU A 94 12.88 20.89 9.32
CA LEU A 94 13.19 20.49 10.70
C LEU A 94 13.86 21.64 11.49
N ASP A 95 14.65 22.48 10.83
CA ASP A 95 15.29 23.65 11.45
C ASP A 95 14.32 24.82 11.68
N ARG A 96 13.07 24.69 11.24
CA ARG A 96 12.06 25.77 11.23
C ARG A 96 10.80 25.45 12.01
N VAL A 97 10.56 24.19 12.36
CA VAL A 97 9.48 23.78 13.27
C VAL A 97 9.87 24.07 14.73
N ALA A 98 8.88 24.12 15.61
CA ALA A 98 9.13 24.20 17.05
C ALA A 98 10.02 23.05 17.54
N LEU A 99 10.87 23.30 18.54
CA LEU A 99 11.81 22.30 19.05
C LEU A 99 11.12 21.02 19.52
N ASP A 100 9.95 21.13 20.15
CA ASP A 100 9.14 19.97 20.57
C ASP A 100 8.77 19.08 19.37
N ALA A 101 8.39 19.69 18.24
CA ALA A 101 8.06 18.99 17.01
C ALA A 101 9.30 18.35 16.36
N ALA A 102 10.44 19.05 16.34
CA ALA A 102 11.70 18.51 15.81
C ALA A 102 12.17 17.29 16.63
N ILE A 103 12.11 17.36 17.97
CA ILE A 103 12.47 16.26 18.86
C ILE A 103 11.56 15.06 18.63
N LEU A 104 10.25 15.28 18.49
CA LEU A 104 9.30 14.21 18.19
C LEU A 104 9.60 13.59 16.82
N ALA A 105 9.81 14.41 15.78
CA ALA A 105 10.09 13.92 14.43
C ALA A 105 11.34 13.02 14.37
N LEU A 106 12.42 13.40 15.06
CA LEU A 106 13.68 12.66 15.09
C LEU A 106 13.70 11.45 16.05
N ARG A 107 12.64 11.25 16.84
CA ARG A 107 12.57 10.14 17.79
C ARG A 107 12.31 8.81 17.05
N PRO A 108 13.08 7.74 17.33
CA PRO A 108 12.81 6.42 16.76
C PRO A 108 11.38 5.95 17.03
N GLY A 109 10.70 5.48 16.00
CA GLY A 109 9.32 4.99 16.09
C GLY A 109 8.23 6.06 15.92
N THR A 110 8.55 7.36 15.92
CA THR A 110 7.55 8.41 15.70
C THR A 110 6.88 8.31 14.34
N ALA A 111 7.62 8.02 13.27
CA ALA A 111 7.05 7.84 11.94
C ALA A 111 6.01 6.69 11.89
N ALA A 112 6.20 5.64 12.70
CA ALA A 112 5.24 4.55 12.83
C ALA A 112 4.01 4.97 13.66
N ALA A 113 4.23 5.66 14.79
CA ALA A 113 3.16 6.21 15.63
C ALA A 113 2.30 7.24 14.89
N PHE A 114 2.90 8.07 14.04
CA PHE A 114 2.21 9.08 13.26
C PHE A 114 1.26 8.48 12.21
N ARG A 115 1.45 7.21 11.80
CA ARG A 115 0.48 6.49 10.95
C ARG A 115 -0.89 6.37 11.62
N ASP A 116 -0.94 6.45 12.95
CA ASP A 116 -2.16 6.48 13.74
C ASP A 116 -2.14 7.63 14.75
N PHE A 117 -1.80 8.84 14.28
CA PHE A 117 -1.71 10.03 15.14
C PHE A 117 -2.96 10.35 15.99
N PRO A 118 -4.21 9.91 15.68
CA PRO A 118 -5.32 10.10 16.61
C PRO A 118 -5.12 9.44 17.98
N ALA A 119 -4.33 8.37 18.05
CA ALA A 119 -3.92 7.73 19.31
C ALA A 119 -2.80 8.49 20.05
N HIS A 120 -2.23 9.53 19.43
CA HIS A 120 -1.05 10.27 19.88
C HIS A 120 -1.31 11.79 19.85
N PRO A 121 -2.10 12.33 20.81
CA PRO A 121 -2.48 13.74 20.83
C PRO A 121 -1.29 14.71 20.85
N GLU A 122 -0.17 14.29 21.45
CA GLU A 122 1.09 15.04 21.48
C GLU A 122 1.66 15.27 20.07
N LEU A 123 1.58 14.26 19.19
CA LEU A 123 2.04 14.38 17.81
C LEU A 123 1.15 15.32 17.02
N ALA A 124 -0.17 15.23 17.20
CA ALA A 124 -1.09 16.11 16.50
C ALA A 124 -0.97 17.56 16.95
N ALA A 125 -0.78 17.83 18.24
CA ALA A 125 -0.55 19.17 18.73
C ALA A 125 0.76 19.76 18.17
N ALA A 126 1.85 18.99 18.19
CA ALA A 126 3.16 19.45 17.74
C ALA A 126 3.24 19.62 16.21
N CYS A 127 2.58 18.76 15.45
CA CYS A 127 2.67 18.73 13.99
C CYS A 127 1.60 19.57 13.29
N ALA A 128 0.68 20.22 14.00
CA ALA A 128 -0.35 21.06 13.38
C ALA A 128 0.29 22.19 12.58
N ILE A 129 -0.21 22.47 11.37
CA ILE A 129 0.32 23.53 10.48
C ILE A 129 -0.77 24.44 9.91
N GLY A 130 -2.04 24.06 10.07
CA GLY A 130 -3.17 24.84 9.58
C GLY A 130 -4.45 24.01 9.62
N SER A 131 -5.48 24.48 8.94
CA SER A 131 -6.72 23.75 8.75
C SER A 131 -7.26 23.96 7.37
N PHE A 132 -8.10 23.05 6.89
CA PHE A 132 -8.91 23.31 5.71
C PHE A 132 -10.37 22.96 5.98
N ARG A 133 -11.27 23.59 5.23
CA ARG A 133 -12.72 23.34 5.28
C ARG A 133 -13.21 22.92 3.90
N ILE A 134 -14.16 22.01 3.89
CA ILE A 134 -14.94 21.64 2.71
C ILE A 134 -16.36 22.13 2.92
N GLY A 135 -16.95 22.69 1.88
CA GLY A 135 -18.35 23.09 1.85
C GLY A 135 -19.05 22.53 0.62
N LEU A 136 -20.30 22.10 0.78
CA LEU A 136 -21.17 21.62 -0.28
C LEU A 136 -22.41 22.49 -0.45
N ALA A 137 -22.70 22.88 -1.69
CA ALA A 137 -23.95 23.53 -2.08
C ALA A 137 -24.61 22.74 -3.21
N GLY A 138 -25.47 21.78 -2.86
CA GLY A 138 -26.03 20.83 -3.84
C GLY A 138 -24.93 19.94 -4.43
N GLN A 139 -24.59 20.14 -5.70
CA GLN A 139 -23.51 19.43 -6.40
C GLN A 139 -22.21 20.23 -6.51
N ASP A 140 -22.24 21.48 -6.04
CA ASP A 140 -21.12 22.39 -6.09
C ASP A 140 -20.29 22.30 -4.82
N LEU A 141 -18.98 22.57 -4.95
CA LEU A 141 -18.02 22.31 -3.90
C LEU A 141 -17.11 23.51 -3.66
N ALA A 142 -16.79 23.79 -2.40
CA ALA A 142 -15.77 24.74 -2.01
C ALA A 142 -14.74 24.10 -1.08
N LEU A 143 -13.49 24.56 -1.20
CA LEU A 143 -12.36 24.16 -0.37
C LEU A 143 -11.65 25.43 0.13
N ALA A 144 -11.42 25.55 1.44
CA ALA A 144 -10.75 26.70 2.04
C ALA A 144 -9.57 26.25 2.90
N LEU A 145 -8.38 26.82 2.69
CA LEU A 145 -7.19 26.60 3.53
C LEU A 145 -7.00 27.82 4.43
N THR A 146 -6.84 27.59 5.73
CA THR A 146 -6.48 28.62 6.71
C THR A 146 -5.16 28.25 7.39
N ALA A 147 -4.15 29.11 7.28
CA ALA A 147 -2.86 28.92 7.94
C ALA A 147 -2.08 30.24 8.06
N GLU A 148 -1.13 30.29 9.00
CA GLU A 148 -0.23 31.44 9.16
C GLU A 148 0.86 31.43 8.07
N THR A 149 1.10 32.55 7.40
CA THR A 149 2.17 32.69 6.39
C THR A 149 3.52 32.35 6.97
N ARG A 150 3.74 32.75 8.24
CA ARG A 150 4.85 32.35 9.07
C ARG A 150 4.36 32.16 10.50
N ARG A 151 4.42 30.94 11.02
CA ARG A 151 4.18 30.70 12.45
C ARG A 151 5.48 30.91 13.21
N ARG A 152 5.49 31.89 14.11
CA ARG A 152 6.70 32.31 14.84
C ARG A 152 6.57 32.16 16.33
N ILE A 153 7.52 31.42 16.91
CA ILE A 153 7.72 31.30 18.36
C ILE A 153 9.12 31.79 18.68
N VAL A 154 9.25 32.73 19.61
CA VAL A 154 10.55 33.24 20.09
C VAL A 154 10.78 32.88 21.55
N HIS A 155 12.04 32.89 21.97
CA HIS A 155 12.43 32.66 23.36
C HIS A 155 13.02 33.97 23.95
N PRO A 156 12.23 34.82 24.65
CA PRO A 156 12.71 36.12 25.12
C PRO A 156 13.96 36.04 25.99
N GLU A 157 14.02 35.04 26.89
CA GLU A 157 15.15 34.80 27.79
C GLU A 157 16.22 33.87 27.18
N GLY A 158 15.97 33.32 26.00
CA GLY A 158 16.81 32.31 25.37
C GLY A 158 16.67 30.94 26.03
N LEU A 159 17.24 29.93 25.38
CA LEU A 159 17.31 28.55 25.82
C LEU A 159 18.78 28.12 25.79
N ALA A 160 19.38 27.89 26.95
CA ALA A 160 20.79 27.53 27.07
C ALA A 160 21.04 26.04 26.81
N ARG A 161 22.25 25.67 26.36
CA ARG A 161 22.68 24.27 26.25
C ARG A 161 23.35 23.81 27.55
N GLU A 162 23.19 22.54 27.89
CA GLU A 162 24.04 21.91 28.92
C GLU A 162 25.50 21.95 28.45
N GLY A 163 26.39 22.50 29.28
CA GLY A 163 27.80 22.74 28.93
C GLY A 163 28.12 24.14 28.41
N GLY A 164 27.12 25.04 28.34
CA GLY A 164 27.30 26.44 27.97
C GLY A 164 26.97 26.76 26.51
N GLY A 165 26.71 28.04 26.23
CA GLY A 165 26.20 28.50 24.95
C GLY A 165 24.66 28.44 24.84
N TRP A 166 24.14 28.88 23.70
CA TRP A 166 22.70 29.00 23.46
C TRP A 166 22.24 27.95 22.45
N LEU A 167 21.15 27.24 22.78
CA LEU A 167 20.37 26.46 21.82
C LEU A 167 19.48 27.40 21.01
N VAL A 168 18.81 28.32 21.71
CA VAL A 168 18.13 29.49 21.14
C VAL A 168 18.65 30.72 21.88
N PRO A 169 19.26 31.72 21.22
CA PRO A 169 19.73 32.92 21.92
C PRO A 169 18.54 33.73 22.47
N PRO A 170 18.73 34.61 23.47
CA PRO A 170 17.69 35.52 23.94
C PRO A 170 17.10 36.35 22.80
N GLY A 171 15.77 36.32 22.67
CA GLY A 171 15.03 36.93 21.56
C GLY A 171 15.08 36.16 20.23
N GLY A 172 15.82 35.04 20.18
CA GLY A 172 15.91 34.16 19.03
C GLY A 172 14.61 33.41 18.76
N ALA A 173 14.41 32.99 17.51
CA ALA A 173 13.28 32.17 17.11
C ALA A 173 13.54 30.71 17.47
N GLU A 174 12.59 30.11 18.19
CA GLU A 174 12.46 28.66 18.35
C GLU A 174 11.73 28.04 17.15
N GLU A 175 10.72 28.74 16.63
CA GLU A 175 9.97 28.35 15.44
C GLU A 175 9.89 29.51 14.46
N ASP A 176 10.05 29.20 13.18
CA ASP A 176 9.79 30.12 12.07
C ASP A 176 9.28 29.32 10.86
N LEU A 177 8.13 28.70 11.04
CA LEU A 177 7.54 27.75 10.11
C LEU A 177 6.78 28.49 9.00
N PRO A 178 7.09 28.31 7.70
CA PRO A 178 6.26 28.80 6.59
C PRO A 178 4.97 27.96 6.45
N ALA A 179 4.09 28.04 7.44
CA ALA A 179 3.00 27.08 7.63
C ALA A 179 1.98 27.11 6.47
N PHE A 180 1.65 28.30 5.95
CA PHE A 180 0.77 28.44 4.79
C PHE A 180 1.32 27.79 3.53
N GLU A 181 2.58 28.06 3.15
CA GLU A 181 3.17 27.46 1.94
C GLU A 181 3.34 25.94 2.07
N LEU A 182 3.66 25.45 3.27
CA LEU A 182 3.70 24.01 3.55
C LEU A 182 2.31 23.36 3.42
N ALA A 183 1.28 23.97 4.03
CA ALA A 183 -0.09 23.49 3.96
C ALA A 183 -0.67 23.55 2.52
N ARG A 184 -0.25 24.57 1.77
CA ARG A 184 -0.70 24.82 0.41
C ARG A 184 -0.26 23.75 -0.58
N ASP A 185 0.84 23.06 -0.32
CA ASP A 185 1.27 21.93 -1.16
C ASP A 185 0.24 20.81 -1.16
N LEU A 186 -0.25 20.37 0.01
CA LEU A 186 -1.34 19.40 0.07
C LEU A 186 -2.65 19.98 -0.49
N PHE A 187 -2.97 21.24 -0.15
CA PHE A 187 -4.18 21.89 -0.62
C PHE A 187 -4.30 21.95 -2.14
N ARG A 188 -3.19 22.21 -2.84
CA ARG A 188 -3.11 22.16 -4.31
C ARG A 188 -3.45 20.78 -4.85
N VAL A 189 -2.94 19.73 -4.21
CA VAL A 189 -3.22 18.35 -4.60
C VAL A 189 -4.70 18.00 -4.38
N LEU A 190 -5.28 18.42 -3.25
CA LEU A 190 -6.72 18.27 -2.99
C LEU A 190 -7.56 19.00 -4.03
N ALA A 191 -7.23 20.26 -4.34
CA ALA A 191 -7.92 21.06 -5.35
C ALA A 191 -7.82 20.46 -6.77
N ALA A 192 -6.65 19.94 -7.14
CA ALA A 192 -6.49 19.20 -8.39
C ALA A 192 -7.35 17.93 -8.40
N GLY A 193 -7.45 17.24 -7.25
CA GLY A 193 -8.31 16.08 -7.08
C GLY A 193 -9.78 16.41 -7.27
N VAL A 194 -10.27 17.50 -6.69
CA VAL A 194 -11.63 18.01 -6.93
C VAL A 194 -11.84 18.25 -8.42
N SER A 195 -10.95 19.01 -9.05
CA SER A 195 -11.08 19.40 -10.45
C SER A 195 -11.10 18.19 -11.38
N ALA A 196 -10.29 17.16 -11.08
CA ALA A 196 -10.28 15.90 -11.80
C ALA A 196 -11.59 15.13 -11.60
N ALA A 197 -12.15 15.15 -10.39
CA ALA A 197 -13.34 14.39 -10.04
C ALA A 197 -14.66 15.08 -10.51
N THR A 198 -14.67 16.41 -10.58
CA THR A 198 -15.79 17.23 -11.08
C THR A 198 -15.70 17.53 -12.58
N GLU A 199 -14.53 17.32 -13.20
CA GLU A 199 -14.21 17.69 -14.58
C GLU A 199 -14.37 19.20 -14.85
N THR A 200 -14.14 20.02 -13.81
CA THR A 200 -14.27 21.48 -13.88
C THR A 200 -13.09 22.17 -13.19
N SER A 201 -12.73 23.36 -13.66
CA SER A 201 -11.75 24.20 -12.98
C SER A 201 -12.40 24.95 -11.82
N PRO A 202 -11.67 25.26 -10.74
CA PRO A 202 -12.16 26.20 -9.75
C PRO A 202 -12.27 27.60 -10.37
N HIS A 203 -13.15 28.41 -9.82
CA HIS A 203 -13.12 29.86 -10.03
C HIS A 203 -11.77 30.43 -9.56
N PRO A 204 -11.40 31.65 -10.00
CA PRO A 204 -10.21 32.32 -9.49
C PRO A 204 -10.16 32.30 -7.96
N PRO A 205 -9.02 31.97 -7.36
CA PRO A 205 -8.89 31.86 -5.91
C PRO A 205 -9.25 33.18 -5.24
N ARG A 206 -9.86 33.11 -4.07
CA ARG A 206 -10.16 34.27 -3.23
C ARG A 206 -9.38 34.18 -1.94
N ARG A 207 -8.90 35.30 -1.41
CA ARG A 207 -8.01 35.30 -0.26
C ARG A 207 -8.36 36.41 0.72
N VAL A 208 -8.32 36.07 2.01
CA VAL A 208 -8.42 37.03 3.12
C VAL A 208 -7.19 36.87 3.99
N SER A 209 -6.65 37.98 4.48
CA SER A 209 -5.50 38.01 5.39
C SER A 209 -5.86 38.82 6.63
N ALA A 210 -5.39 38.37 7.80
CA ALA A 210 -5.47 39.09 9.05
C ALA A 210 -4.13 38.96 9.81
N PRO A 211 -3.68 39.95 10.59
CA PRO A 211 -2.42 39.85 11.34
C PRO A 211 -2.40 38.62 12.26
N ALA A 212 -1.30 37.85 12.23
CA ALA A 212 -1.07 36.73 13.14
C ALA A 212 -0.24 37.17 14.36
N ALA A 213 -0.46 36.50 15.50
CA ALA A 213 0.24 36.82 16.73
C ALA A 213 1.66 36.24 16.73
N LEU A 214 2.66 37.08 17.03
CA LEU A 214 3.97 36.59 17.46
C LEU A 214 3.82 35.93 18.83
N ARG A 215 4.34 34.72 18.99
CA ARG A 215 4.27 33.97 20.26
C ARG A 215 5.64 33.92 20.92
N ALA A 216 5.68 34.06 22.23
CA ALA A 216 6.87 33.85 23.03
C ALA A 216 6.70 32.64 23.95
N ARG A 217 7.70 31.77 24.00
CA ARG A 217 7.79 30.71 25.00
C ARG A 217 8.40 31.28 26.29
N GLN A 218 7.64 31.20 27.36
CA GLN A 218 8.04 31.64 28.69
C GLN A 218 8.91 30.57 29.39
N ALA A 219 9.63 30.96 30.44
CA ALA A 219 10.49 30.05 31.21
C ALA A 219 9.75 28.84 31.82
N ASN A 220 8.45 28.97 32.05
CA ASN A 220 7.58 27.87 32.51
C ASN A 220 7.08 26.96 31.37
N GLY A 221 7.54 27.17 30.13
CA GLY A 221 7.15 26.45 28.91
C GLY A 221 5.88 26.94 28.23
N ALA A 222 5.13 27.87 28.84
CA ALA A 222 3.87 28.37 28.29
C ALA A 222 4.09 29.32 27.11
N LEU A 223 3.18 29.27 26.13
CA LEU A 223 3.16 30.20 25.00
C LEU A 223 2.26 31.39 25.32
N ALA A 224 2.77 32.60 25.10
CA ALA A 224 2.02 33.85 25.23
C ALA A 224 2.14 34.68 23.96
N ALA A 225 1.04 35.31 23.53
CA ALA A 225 1.08 36.29 22.45
C ALA A 225 1.81 37.55 22.92
N ILE A 226 2.71 38.07 22.08
CA ILE A 226 3.48 39.28 22.34
C ILE A 226 3.36 40.26 21.16
N PRO A 227 3.56 41.57 21.38
CA PRO A 227 3.65 42.53 20.29
C PRO A 227 4.82 42.20 19.34
N GLY A 228 4.59 42.28 18.04
CA GLY A 228 5.61 42.04 17.03
C GLY A 228 5.02 41.52 15.72
N ASP A 229 5.90 41.27 14.75
CA ASP A 229 5.54 40.69 13.46
C ASP A 229 5.48 39.16 13.56
N GLY A 230 4.27 38.65 13.75
CA GLY A 230 3.93 37.23 13.69
C GLY A 230 3.53 36.77 12.28
N GLY A 231 3.68 37.61 11.25
CA GLY A 231 3.14 37.34 9.93
C GLY A 231 1.62 37.54 9.87
N ASP A 232 1.00 36.82 8.94
CA ASP A 232 -0.43 36.93 8.62
C ASP A 232 -1.10 35.56 8.69
N CYS A 233 -2.31 35.49 9.22
CA CYS A 233 -3.20 34.35 9.04
C CYS A 233 -3.98 34.52 7.74
N VAL A 234 -3.76 33.62 6.79
CA VAL A 234 -4.35 33.67 5.45
C VAL A 234 -5.39 32.59 5.30
N THR A 235 -6.56 32.96 4.79
CA THR A 235 -7.57 32.02 4.30
C THR A 235 -7.68 32.11 2.78
N GLU A 236 -7.38 31.02 2.08
CA GLU A 236 -7.50 30.90 0.62
C GLU A 236 -8.65 29.96 0.26
N VAL A 237 -9.58 30.44 -0.57
CA VAL A 237 -10.81 29.74 -0.95
C VAL A 237 -10.81 29.43 -2.44
N LEU A 238 -11.14 28.18 -2.75
CA LEU A 238 -11.42 27.65 -4.07
C LEU A 238 -12.85 27.17 -4.13
N ALA A 239 -13.53 27.42 -5.24
CA ALA A 239 -14.90 26.98 -5.44
C ALA A 239 -15.12 26.48 -6.87
N TRP A 240 -15.89 25.41 -6.99
CA TRP A 240 -16.34 24.82 -8.24
C TRP A 240 -17.85 25.02 -8.34
N GLY A 241 -18.33 25.58 -9.46
CA GLY A 241 -19.74 25.87 -9.66
C GLY A 241 -20.26 27.03 -8.80
N ALA A 242 -21.49 26.95 -8.28
CA ALA A 242 -22.12 28.02 -7.48
C ALA A 242 -21.68 28.04 -6.00
N ALA A 243 -20.81 27.12 -5.57
CA ALA A 243 -20.31 27.04 -4.19
C ALA A 243 -19.46 28.25 -3.75
N ALA A 244 -19.11 29.15 -4.66
CA ALA A 244 -18.40 30.40 -4.35
C ALA A 244 -19.18 31.34 -3.40
N ALA A 245 -20.46 31.06 -3.16
CA ALA A 245 -21.32 31.78 -2.22
C ALA A 245 -21.30 31.21 -0.77
N LEU A 246 -20.72 30.03 -0.53
CA LEU A 246 -20.72 29.39 0.79
C LEU A 246 -19.98 30.22 1.86
N TRP A 247 -18.89 30.90 1.47
CA TRP A 247 -18.06 31.69 2.37
C TRP A 247 -17.83 33.11 1.83
N PRO A 248 -18.77 34.05 2.08
CA PRO A 248 -18.74 35.41 1.51
C PRO A 248 -17.61 36.28 2.06
N GLU A 249 -17.02 35.90 3.19
CA GLU A 249 -15.87 36.58 3.82
C GLU A 249 -14.66 36.66 2.87
N ALA A 250 -14.49 35.66 2.00
CA ALA A 250 -13.51 35.70 0.92
C ALA A 250 -14.13 36.29 -0.34
N SER A 251 -14.39 37.60 -0.37
CA SER A 251 -15.13 38.27 -1.46
C SER A 251 -14.25 38.80 -2.59
N ALA A 252 -12.98 39.11 -2.32
CA ALA A 252 -12.07 39.66 -3.34
C ALA A 252 -11.28 38.54 -4.05
N PRO A 253 -11.19 38.56 -5.39
CA PRO A 253 -10.29 37.67 -6.12
C PRO A 253 -8.84 37.96 -5.73
N ALA A 254 -8.09 36.90 -5.47
CA ALA A 254 -6.67 36.97 -5.15
C ALA A 254 -5.86 37.12 -6.44
N ASP A 255 -4.81 37.95 -6.41
CA ASP A 255 -3.83 38.05 -7.49
C ASP A 255 -2.87 36.85 -7.43
N VAL A 256 -3.40 35.68 -7.76
CA VAL A 256 -2.71 34.39 -7.64
C VAL A 256 -2.95 33.63 -8.93
N ALA A 257 -1.88 33.06 -9.49
CA ALA A 257 -1.99 32.22 -10.67
C ALA A 257 -3.08 31.14 -10.46
N PRO A 258 -3.96 30.94 -11.46
CA PRO A 258 -5.00 29.94 -11.34
C PRO A 258 -4.39 28.57 -11.06
N TYR A 259 -5.08 27.79 -10.23
CA TYR A 259 -4.73 26.39 -10.00
C TYR A 259 -4.81 25.67 -11.35
N ALA A 260 -3.66 25.37 -11.94
CA ALA A 260 -3.60 24.73 -13.25
C ALA A 260 -4.34 23.40 -13.17
N VAL A 261 -5.41 23.27 -13.96
CA VAL A 261 -6.06 21.98 -14.14
C VAL A 261 -5.10 21.12 -14.94
N CYS A 262 -4.84 19.93 -14.41
CA CYS A 262 -4.11 18.88 -15.11
C CYS A 262 -4.98 18.30 -16.23
N ALA A 263 -5.30 19.11 -17.23
CA ALA A 263 -5.76 18.64 -18.52
C ALA A 263 -4.51 18.21 -19.31
N ALA A 264 -3.81 17.18 -18.82
CA ALA A 264 -2.91 16.45 -19.71
C ALA A 264 -3.81 15.61 -20.61
N GLU A 265 -3.80 15.90 -21.91
CA GLU A 265 -4.30 14.95 -22.91
C GLU A 265 -3.66 13.59 -22.63
N PRO A 266 -4.40 12.47 -22.80
CA PRO A 266 -3.81 11.16 -22.67
C PRO A 266 -2.71 11.03 -23.73
N ASP A 267 -1.46 11.19 -23.31
CA ASP A 267 -0.33 10.71 -24.10
C ASP A 267 -0.62 9.24 -24.44
N ALA A 268 -0.30 8.86 -25.68
CA ALA A 268 -0.68 7.57 -26.26
C ALA A 268 -0.39 6.47 -25.24
N ALA A 269 -1.45 5.80 -24.75
CA ALA A 269 -1.37 4.94 -23.58
C ALA A 269 -0.24 3.91 -23.73
N THR A 270 0.89 4.15 -23.08
CA THR A 270 1.96 3.15 -22.97
C THR A 270 1.41 1.98 -22.19
N LEU A 271 1.46 0.80 -22.79
CA LEU A 271 0.99 -0.43 -22.16
C LEU A 271 1.71 -0.66 -20.82
N PRO A 272 1.00 -1.11 -19.76
CA PRO A 272 1.62 -1.43 -18.48
C PRO A 272 2.71 -2.49 -18.61
N GLU A 273 3.72 -2.42 -17.77
CA GLU A 273 4.71 -3.50 -17.59
C GLU A 273 4.09 -4.66 -16.82
N LEU A 274 4.02 -5.86 -17.40
CA LEU A 274 3.58 -7.06 -16.69
C LEU A 274 4.79 -7.86 -16.18
N TYR A 275 4.86 -8.08 -14.88
CA TYR A 275 5.79 -9.02 -14.26
C TYR A 275 5.03 -10.27 -13.81
N VAL A 276 5.54 -11.45 -14.12
CA VAL A 276 5.01 -12.71 -13.59
C VAL A 276 5.84 -13.11 -12.38
N LEU A 277 5.24 -13.11 -11.18
CA LEU A 277 5.88 -13.52 -9.94
C LEU A 277 5.56 -14.99 -9.63
N THR A 278 6.57 -15.83 -9.65
CA THR A 278 6.47 -17.27 -9.39
C THR A 278 7.48 -17.74 -8.35
N GLY A 279 7.44 -19.03 -8.02
CA GLY A 279 8.32 -19.66 -7.04
C GLY A 279 7.56 -20.57 -6.08
N PHE A 280 8.27 -21.55 -5.53
CA PHE A 280 7.65 -22.63 -4.76
C PHE A 280 7.03 -22.14 -3.45
N LEU A 281 6.21 -22.98 -2.81
CA LEU A 281 5.56 -22.66 -1.53
C LEU A 281 6.61 -22.26 -0.47
N GLY A 282 6.37 -21.14 0.23
CA GLY A 282 7.26 -20.70 1.32
C GLY A 282 8.55 -20.00 0.89
N ALA A 283 8.81 -19.80 -0.41
CA ALA A 283 10.04 -19.16 -0.89
C ALA A 283 10.17 -17.66 -0.54
N GLY A 284 9.08 -17.01 -0.13
CA GLY A 284 9.06 -15.58 0.25
C GLY A 284 8.50 -14.63 -0.82
N LYS A 285 7.69 -15.12 -1.77
CA LYS A 285 7.02 -14.32 -2.81
C LYS A 285 6.29 -13.09 -2.27
N THR A 286 5.45 -13.27 -1.25
CA THR A 286 4.67 -12.16 -0.65
C THR A 286 5.57 -11.09 -0.04
N THR A 287 6.68 -11.48 0.60
CA THR A 287 7.66 -10.54 1.16
C THR A 287 8.35 -9.74 0.04
N PHE A 288 8.78 -10.42 -1.02
CA PHE A 288 9.35 -9.78 -2.21
C PHE A 288 8.35 -8.82 -2.89
N LEU A 289 7.10 -9.26 -3.07
CA LEU A 289 6.04 -8.45 -3.68
C LEU A 289 5.79 -7.15 -2.93
N ASN A 290 5.70 -7.20 -1.60
CA ASN A 290 5.52 -6.00 -0.77
C ASN A 290 6.67 -5.00 -0.98
N GLN A 291 7.92 -5.47 -0.95
CA GLN A 291 9.08 -4.59 -1.16
C GLN A 291 9.14 -4.04 -2.59
N PHE A 292 8.73 -4.83 -3.58
CA PHE A 292 8.62 -4.40 -4.98
C PHE A 292 7.59 -3.27 -5.13
N ILE A 293 6.43 -3.41 -4.49
CA ILE A 293 5.37 -2.38 -4.46
C ILE A 293 5.90 -1.13 -3.76
N GLU A 294 6.48 -1.25 -2.57
CA GLU A 294 7.03 -0.12 -1.79
C GLU A 294 8.08 0.67 -2.58
N PHE A 295 8.98 -0.02 -3.27
CA PHE A 295 10.00 0.63 -4.09
C PHE A 295 9.41 1.39 -5.28
N HIS A 296 8.47 0.80 -6.01
CA HIS A 296 7.87 1.46 -7.16
C HIS A 296 6.91 2.59 -6.74
N ALA A 297 6.24 2.44 -5.59
CA ALA A 297 5.48 3.53 -4.98
C ALA A 297 6.40 4.69 -4.58
N ALA A 298 7.60 4.42 -4.04
CA ALA A 298 8.61 5.43 -3.76
C ALA A 298 9.11 6.16 -5.03
N GLN A 299 9.00 5.53 -6.20
CA GLN A 299 9.28 6.11 -7.52
C GLN A 299 8.04 6.66 -8.23
N HIS A 300 6.91 6.77 -7.54
CA HIS A 300 5.67 7.32 -8.07
C HIS A 300 5.05 6.50 -9.22
N ARG A 301 5.28 5.17 -9.23
CA ARG A 301 4.67 4.23 -10.17
C ARG A 301 3.58 3.43 -9.49
N LEU A 302 2.39 3.35 -10.10
CA LEU A 302 1.27 2.54 -9.63
C LEU A 302 1.49 1.07 -10.02
N VAL A 303 1.46 0.21 -9.01
CA VAL A 303 1.62 -1.25 -9.16
C VAL A 303 0.30 -1.93 -8.84
N ALA A 304 -0.36 -2.50 -9.85
CA ALA A 304 -1.51 -3.38 -9.64
C ALA A 304 -1.05 -4.83 -9.45
N VAL A 305 -1.76 -5.61 -8.63
CA VAL A 305 -1.44 -7.02 -8.41
C VAL A 305 -2.64 -7.89 -8.79
N ILE A 306 -2.41 -8.85 -9.68
CA ILE A 306 -3.35 -9.92 -10.00
C ILE A 306 -2.90 -11.16 -9.24
N GLN A 307 -3.67 -11.59 -8.24
CA GLN A 307 -3.38 -12.83 -7.51
C GLN A 307 -4.15 -13.99 -8.11
N ASN A 308 -3.46 -15.07 -8.43
CA ASN A 308 -4.06 -16.32 -8.84
C ASN A 308 -3.83 -17.35 -7.72
N GLU A 309 -4.76 -17.48 -6.77
CA GLU A 309 -4.73 -18.48 -5.69
C GLU A 309 -5.64 -19.70 -5.97
N LEU A 310 -5.31 -20.85 -5.36
CA LEU A 310 -6.14 -22.05 -5.33
C LEU A 310 -7.04 -22.01 -4.08
N GLY A 311 -8.36 -21.88 -4.29
CA GLY A 311 -9.38 -21.92 -3.24
C GLY A 311 -10.36 -20.75 -3.33
N GLU A 312 -11.64 -20.97 -3.00
CA GLU A 312 -12.75 -20.01 -3.17
C GLU A 312 -12.69 -18.73 -2.31
N THR A 313 -11.67 -18.53 -1.47
CA THR A 313 -11.55 -17.35 -0.58
C THR A 313 -10.08 -17.12 -0.21
N GLY A 314 -9.47 -16.07 -0.80
CA GLY A 314 -8.05 -15.75 -0.64
C GLY A 314 -7.72 -15.22 0.77
N VAL A 315 -6.91 -15.97 1.52
CA VAL A 315 -6.35 -15.52 2.81
C VAL A 315 -5.34 -14.39 2.62
N ASP A 316 -4.76 -14.29 1.43
CA ASP A 316 -3.64 -13.39 1.10
C ASP A 316 -4.09 -11.92 0.96
N THR A 317 -5.39 -11.69 0.75
CA THR A 317 -6.05 -10.37 0.78
C THR A 317 -5.78 -9.64 2.10
N HIS A 318 -5.59 -10.36 3.21
CA HIS A 318 -5.33 -9.77 4.54
C HIS A 318 -3.89 -9.29 4.76
N LEU A 319 -2.94 -9.61 3.88
CA LEU A 319 -1.53 -9.23 4.04
C LEU A 319 -1.09 -8.08 3.12
N LEU A 320 -1.82 -7.77 2.05
CA LEU A 320 -1.37 -6.81 1.02
C LEU A 320 -1.96 -5.40 1.11
N GLU A 321 -2.86 -5.14 2.06
CA GLU A 321 -3.60 -3.87 2.05
C GLU A 321 -3.06 -2.86 3.08
N GLY A 322 -2.27 -1.91 2.59
CA GLY A 322 -1.78 -0.75 3.36
C GLY A 322 -1.73 0.58 2.57
N GLU A 323 -1.76 0.55 1.23
CA GLU A 323 -1.69 1.76 0.41
C GLU A 323 -2.67 1.63 -0.77
N ARG A 324 -3.29 2.74 -1.19
CA ARG A 324 -4.33 2.80 -2.24
C ARG A 324 -3.82 2.43 -3.65
N SER A 325 -2.63 1.83 -3.74
CA SER A 325 -1.97 1.36 -4.95
C SER A 325 -2.23 -0.13 -5.25
N VAL A 326 -2.67 -0.94 -4.28
CA VAL A 326 -2.92 -2.38 -4.50
C VAL A 326 -4.41 -2.64 -4.64
N LEU A 327 -4.84 -3.11 -5.81
CA LEU A 327 -6.17 -3.67 -6.03
C LEU A 327 -6.02 -5.15 -6.33
N THR A 328 -6.26 -5.97 -5.31
CA THR A 328 -6.36 -7.42 -5.43
C THR A 328 -7.69 -7.75 -6.10
N MET A 329 -7.64 -8.51 -7.19
CA MET A 329 -8.82 -9.03 -7.85
C MET A 329 -8.70 -10.54 -7.99
N ASP A 330 -9.67 -11.25 -7.41
CA ASP A 330 -9.84 -12.68 -7.63
C ASP A 330 -10.32 -12.90 -9.07
N ALA A 331 -9.47 -13.49 -9.90
CA ALA A 331 -9.85 -13.87 -11.27
C ALA A 331 -10.49 -15.27 -11.36
N GLY A 332 -10.55 -16.02 -10.25
CA GLY A 332 -10.93 -17.43 -10.29
C GLY A 332 -9.87 -18.29 -10.98
N CYS A 333 -9.68 -19.52 -10.47
CA CYS A 333 -8.68 -20.52 -10.88
C CYS A 333 -8.10 -20.34 -12.29
N VAL A 334 -6.93 -19.72 -12.43
CA VAL A 334 -6.16 -19.74 -13.70
C VAL A 334 -5.35 -21.04 -13.82
N CYS A 335 -5.26 -21.82 -12.74
CA CYS A 335 -4.31 -22.94 -12.66
C CYS A 335 -4.80 -24.29 -13.23
N CYS A 336 -6.04 -24.42 -13.72
CA CYS A 336 -6.49 -25.72 -14.27
C CYS A 336 -7.37 -25.67 -15.53
N SER A 337 -7.94 -24.53 -15.92
CA SER A 337 -8.78 -24.45 -17.12
C SER A 337 -9.15 -23.02 -17.46
N LEU A 338 -8.26 -22.15 -17.97
CA LEU A 338 -8.79 -20.92 -18.57
C LEU A 338 -7.84 -20.09 -19.43
N ALA A 339 -8.01 -20.20 -20.75
CA ALA A 339 -7.67 -19.12 -21.67
C ALA A 339 -8.67 -17.96 -21.46
N GLY A 340 -8.20 -16.78 -21.01
CA GLY A 340 -8.97 -15.54 -21.05
C GLY A 340 -9.18 -14.79 -19.73
N HIS A 341 -8.69 -15.30 -18.60
CA HIS A 341 -8.83 -14.62 -17.29
C HIS A 341 -7.80 -13.48 -17.10
N LEU A 342 -6.57 -13.64 -17.57
CA LEU A 342 -5.55 -12.59 -17.48
C LEU A 342 -5.93 -11.38 -18.33
N ALA A 343 -6.35 -11.60 -19.58
CA ALA A 343 -6.79 -10.54 -20.48
C ALA A 343 -8.01 -9.77 -19.91
N ALA A 344 -8.96 -10.48 -19.29
CA ALA A 344 -10.09 -9.86 -18.61
C ALA A 344 -9.65 -9.01 -17.40
N GLY A 345 -8.74 -9.53 -16.58
CA GLY A 345 -8.12 -8.80 -15.46
C GLY A 345 -7.43 -7.52 -15.92
N LEU A 346 -6.56 -7.63 -16.92
CA LEU A 346 -5.84 -6.49 -17.52
C LEU A 346 -6.80 -5.45 -18.10
N ARG A 347 -7.86 -5.85 -18.82
CA ARG A 347 -8.88 -4.91 -19.33
C ARG A 347 -9.62 -4.18 -18.21
N ARG A 348 -9.90 -4.85 -17.10
CA ARG A 348 -10.55 -4.23 -15.92
C ARG A 348 -9.60 -3.24 -15.25
N LEU A 349 -8.32 -3.58 -15.09
CA LEU A 349 -7.30 -2.66 -14.59
C LEU A 349 -7.12 -1.46 -15.52
N ALA A 350 -7.10 -1.67 -16.84
CA ALA A 350 -6.97 -0.59 -17.83
C ALA A 350 -8.12 0.42 -17.74
N ARG A 351 -9.36 -0.05 -17.58
CA ARG A 351 -10.57 0.80 -17.47
C ARG A 351 -10.69 1.56 -16.14
N GLY A 352 -10.19 0.99 -15.05
CA GLY A 352 -10.37 1.53 -13.70
C GLY A 352 -9.15 2.30 -13.16
N LEU A 353 -7.94 1.84 -13.45
CA LEU A 353 -6.74 2.21 -12.71
C LEU A 353 -5.56 2.62 -13.60
N SER A 354 -5.50 2.08 -14.82
CA SER A 354 -4.40 2.23 -15.79
C SER A 354 -3.02 2.32 -15.10
N PRO A 355 -2.58 1.23 -14.44
CA PRO A 355 -1.30 1.20 -13.72
C PRO A 355 -0.11 1.24 -14.68
N GLU A 356 1.06 1.68 -14.22
CA GLU A 356 2.31 1.56 -14.99
C GLU A 356 2.90 0.14 -14.89
N ILE A 357 2.61 -0.57 -13.79
CA ILE A 357 3.07 -1.93 -13.54
C ILE A 357 1.91 -2.83 -13.12
N VAL A 358 1.87 -4.03 -13.67
CA VAL A 358 1.01 -5.13 -13.21
C VAL A 358 1.91 -6.28 -12.78
N VAL A 359 1.66 -6.84 -11.60
CA VAL A 359 2.30 -8.06 -11.14
C VAL A 359 1.27 -9.18 -11.12
N LEU A 360 1.48 -10.22 -11.92
CA LEU A 360 0.73 -11.47 -11.85
C LEU A 360 1.41 -12.39 -10.86
N GLU A 361 0.87 -12.51 -9.65
CA GLU A 361 1.31 -13.48 -8.66
C GLU A 361 0.68 -14.85 -8.96
N THR A 362 1.52 -15.85 -9.23
CA THR A 362 1.09 -17.24 -9.43
C THR A 362 1.13 -18.01 -8.10
N THR A 363 0.25 -19.02 -7.94
CA THR A 363 0.32 -19.92 -6.78
C THR A 363 1.71 -20.54 -6.63
N GLY A 364 2.08 -20.93 -5.41
CA GLY A 364 3.34 -21.63 -5.17
C GLY A 364 3.49 -22.96 -5.91
N LEU A 365 2.40 -23.50 -6.46
CA LEU A 365 2.34 -24.75 -7.22
C LEU A 365 1.92 -24.52 -8.67
N ALA A 366 1.88 -23.28 -9.13
CA ALA A 366 1.58 -22.97 -10.52
C ALA A 366 2.82 -23.24 -11.36
N ASN A 367 2.62 -23.94 -12.48
CA ASN A 367 3.63 -24.07 -13.52
C ASN A 367 3.53 -22.85 -14.46
N PRO A 368 4.49 -21.91 -14.44
CA PRO A 368 4.42 -20.70 -15.26
C PRO A 368 4.44 -21.00 -16.77
N LEU A 369 4.92 -22.17 -17.19
CA LEU A 369 4.91 -22.57 -18.61
C LEU A 369 3.48 -22.75 -19.15
N ASN A 370 2.51 -23.05 -18.30
CA ASN A 370 1.09 -23.16 -18.68
C ASN A 370 0.47 -21.79 -19.01
N LEU A 371 1.12 -20.68 -18.65
CA LEU A 371 0.65 -19.32 -18.98
C LEU A 371 1.20 -18.82 -20.32
N ARG A 372 2.04 -19.60 -21.02
CA ARG A 372 2.79 -19.12 -22.19
C ARG A 372 1.90 -18.64 -23.34
N GLU A 373 0.82 -19.36 -23.62
CA GLU A 373 -0.13 -18.99 -24.69
C GLU A 373 -0.90 -17.73 -24.31
N GLU A 374 -1.42 -17.66 -23.08
CA GLU A 374 -2.14 -16.48 -22.59
C GLU A 374 -1.25 -15.23 -22.53
N LEU A 375 0.01 -15.36 -22.11
CA LEU A 375 0.99 -14.27 -22.11
C LEU A 375 1.38 -13.80 -23.52
N ALA A 376 1.24 -14.66 -24.55
CA ALA A 376 1.45 -14.26 -25.94
C ALA A 376 0.29 -13.44 -26.52
N GLU A 377 -0.91 -13.57 -25.94
CA GLU A 377 -2.14 -12.92 -26.43
C GLU A 377 -2.44 -11.56 -25.78
N ILE A 378 -1.71 -11.14 -24.75
CA ILE A 378 -1.93 -9.87 -24.03
C ILE A 378 -1.20 -8.66 -24.62
N GLY A 379 -0.58 -8.78 -25.79
CA GLY A 379 0.31 -7.76 -26.36
C GLY A 379 -0.37 -6.42 -26.66
N ASP A 380 -1.70 -6.37 -26.75
CA ASP A 380 -2.52 -5.17 -26.86
C ASP A 380 -2.94 -4.57 -25.50
N LEU A 381 -2.71 -5.29 -24.40
CA LEU A 381 -3.16 -4.95 -23.05
C LEU A 381 -2.02 -4.64 -22.09
N ALA A 382 -0.86 -5.30 -22.23
CA ALA A 382 0.31 -5.12 -21.39
C ALA A 382 1.59 -5.55 -22.12
N ARG A 383 2.72 -4.98 -21.75
CA ARG A 383 4.05 -5.44 -22.18
C ARG A 383 4.63 -6.37 -21.13
N LEU A 384 4.84 -7.65 -21.47
CA LEU A 384 5.57 -8.57 -20.59
C LEU A 384 6.99 -8.05 -20.33
N ALA A 385 7.25 -7.69 -19.07
CA ALA A 385 8.55 -7.24 -18.61
C ALA A 385 9.46 -8.41 -18.25
N GLY A 386 8.90 -9.46 -17.63
CA GLY A 386 9.61 -10.72 -17.42
C GLY A 386 9.01 -11.59 -16.31
N VAL A 387 9.57 -12.79 -16.18
CA VAL A 387 9.21 -13.80 -15.18
C VAL A 387 10.24 -13.78 -14.06
N VAL A 388 9.79 -13.52 -12.84
CA VAL A 388 10.62 -13.49 -11.62
C VAL A 388 10.29 -14.70 -10.76
N ALA A 389 11.25 -15.60 -10.56
CA ALA A 389 11.12 -16.73 -9.65
C ALA A 389 11.81 -16.45 -8.32
N VAL A 390 11.08 -16.54 -7.21
CA VAL A 390 11.65 -16.51 -5.87
C VAL A 390 11.98 -17.94 -5.43
N ALA A 391 13.25 -18.21 -5.13
CA ALA A 391 13.75 -19.52 -4.74
C ALA A 391 14.24 -19.49 -3.28
N ASP A 392 13.92 -20.54 -2.52
CA ASP A 392 14.40 -20.72 -1.15
C ASP A 392 15.78 -21.37 -1.14
N ALA A 393 16.82 -20.67 -0.70
CA ALA A 393 18.18 -21.20 -0.67
C ALA A 393 18.35 -22.38 0.30
N GLU A 394 17.63 -22.39 1.43
CA GLU A 394 17.72 -23.44 2.46
C GLU A 394 17.17 -24.77 1.93
N ARG A 395 16.07 -24.73 1.17
CA ARG A 395 15.31 -25.92 0.74
C ARG A 395 15.43 -26.23 -0.74
N PHE A 396 16.30 -25.54 -1.45
CA PHE A 396 16.35 -25.58 -2.91
C PHE A 396 16.52 -27.00 -3.48
N ALA A 397 17.51 -27.74 -2.96
CA ALA A 397 17.84 -29.07 -3.47
C ALA A 397 16.70 -30.09 -3.22
N GLU A 398 16.13 -30.07 -2.01
CA GLU A 398 14.99 -30.93 -1.65
C GLU A 398 13.77 -30.61 -2.52
N THR A 399 13.46 -29.32 -2.69
CA THR A 399 12.32 -28.85 -3.49
C THR A 399 12.45 -29.28 -4.94
N LEU A 400 13.64 -29.14 -5.56
CA LEU A 400 13.88 -29.58 -6.94
C LEU A 400 13.88 -31.10 -7.11
N ALA A 401 14.26 -31.85 -6.08
CA ALA A 401 14.23 -33.31 -6.13
C ALA A 401 12.80 -33.87 -6.05
N THR A 402 11.86 -33.10 -5.49
CA THR A 402 10.52 -33.57 -5.16
C THR A 402 9.41 -32.99 -6.04
N SER A 403 9.69 -31.94 -6.81
CA SER A 403 8.69 -31.29 -7.67
C SER A 403 9.25 -30.87 -9.04
N GLU A 404 8.55 -31.27 -10.10
CA GLU A 404 8.86 -30.82 -11.47
C GLU A 404 8.36 -29.39 -11.69
N ILE A 405 7.27 -28.97 -11.02
CA ILE A 405 6.80 -27.58 -10.98
C ILE A 405 7.89 -26.64 -10.47
N ALA A 406 8.60 -27.00 -9.39
CA ALA A 406 9.70 -26.18 -8.90
C ALA A 406 10.83 -26.05 -9.94
N ALA A 407 11.15 -27.14 -10.65
CA ALA A 407 12.12 -27.10 -11.73
C ALA A 407 11.64 -26.23 -12.91
N ALA A 408 10.35 -26.30 -13.26
CA ALA A 408 9.73 -25.51 -14.31
C ALA A 408 9.71 -24.01 -13.97
N GLN A 409 9.45 -23.66 -12.70
CA GLN A 409 9.50 -22.27 -12.21
C GLN A 409 10.89 -21.65 -12.39
N ILE A 410 11.95 -22.40 -12.07
CA ILE A 410 13.34 -21.95 -12.29
C ILE A 410 13.68 -21.88 -13.78
N ALA A 411 13.23 -22.86 -14.57
CA ALA A 411 13.49 -22.91 -16.01
C ALA A 411 12.79 -21.79 -16.81
N ALA A 412 11.61 -21.34 -16.36
CA ALA A 412 10.83 -20.29 -17.01
C ALA A 412 11.26 -18.86 -16.62
N ALA A 413 12.11 -18.71 -15.60
CA ALA A 413 12.45 -17.41 -15.05
C ALA A 413 13.45 -16.63 -15.90
N ASP A 414 13.23 -15.32 -16.06
CA ASP A 414 14.23 -14.37 -16.55
C ASP A 414 15.14 -13.92 -15.40
N VAL A 415 14.58 -13.85 -14.19
CA VAL A 415 15.32 -13.56 -12.95
C VAL A 415 14.97 -14.58 -11.88
N VAL A 416 16.00 -15.13 -11.24
CA VAL A 416 15.87 -15.92 -10.03
C VAL A 416 16.36 -15.12 -8.84
N VAL A 417 15.44 -14.82 -7.93
CA VAL A 417 15.73 -14.24 -6.61
C VAL A 417 15.98 -15.39 -5.65
N LEU A 418 17.25 -15.64 -5.34
CA LEU A 418 17.68 -16.63 -4.35
C LEU A 418 17.55 -16.03 -2.96
N ASN A 419 16.41 -16.28 -2.32
CA ASN A 419 16.05 -15.75 -1.02
C ASN A 419 16.54 -16.65 0.12
N LYS A 420 16.49 -16.14 1.36
CA LYS A 420 16.89 -16.86 2.58
C LYS A 420 18.39 -17.23 2.61
N CYS A 421 19.22 -16.43 1.95
CA CYS A 421 20.67 -16.64 1.94
C CYS A 421 21.29 -16.51 3.34
N ASP A 422 20.61 -15.83 4.27
CA ASP A 422 20.97 -15.72 5.68
C ASP A 422 20.93 -17.06 6.44
N LEU A 423 20.29 -18.09 5.87
CA LEU A 423 20.04 -19.38 6.53
C LEU A 423 20.95 -20.50 6.01
N VAL A 424 21.85 -20.20 5.07
CA VAL A 424 22.78 -21.15 4.48
C VAL A 424 24.20 -20.60 4.51
N ASP A 425 25.19 -21.50 4.58
CA ASP A 425 26.58 -21.10 4.44
C ASP A 425 26.93 -20.78 2.97
N ALA A 426 28.11 -20.17 2.77
CA ALA A 426 28.58 -19.76 1.46
C ALA A 426 28.78 -20.94 0.48
N ALA A 427 29.10 -22.14 0.99
CA ALA A 427 29.32 -23.32 0.15
C ALA A 427 27.99 -23.87 -0.37
N ALA A 428 26.98 -23.98 0.49
CA ALA A 428 25.62 -24.34 0.14
C ALA A 428 25.00 -23.33 -0.83
N GLN A 429 25.16 -22.03 -0.57
CA GLN A 429 24.70 -20.98 -1.47
C GLN A 429 25.35 -21.08 -2.87
N ALA A 430 26.66 -21.34 -2.94
CA ALA A 430 27.38 -21.52 -4.20
C ALA A 430 26.90 -22.77 -4.97
N ALA A 431 26.60 -23.87 -4.27
CA ALA A 431 26.05 -25.08 -4.87
C ALA A 431 24.66 -24.84 -5.47
N VAL A 432 23.78 -24.14 -4.74
CA VAL A 432 22.45 -23.75 -5.24
C VAL A 432 22.58 -22.82 -6.45
N ALA A 433 23.47 -21.84 -6.39
CA ALA A 433 23.72 -20.94 -7.52
C ALA A 433 24.23 -21.69 -8.77
N ALA A 434 25.09 -22.69 -8.61
CA ALA A 434 25.56 -23.53 -9.70
C ALA A 434 24.43 -24.40 -10.29
N GLU A 435 23.57 -24.95 -9.45
CA GLU A 435 22.38 -25.71 -9.86
C GLU A 435 21.42 -24.84 -10.68
N ILE A 436 21.11 -23.64 -10.21
CA ILE A 436 20.23 -22.68 -10.92
C ILE A 436 20.82 -22.37 -12.29
N ARG A 437 22.11 -22.01 -12.36
CA ARG A 437 22.78 -21.69 -13.64
C ARG A 437 22.83 -22.88 -14.60
N ARG A 438 22.95 -24.12 -14.08
CA ARG A 438 22.94 -25.32 -14.92
C ARG A 438 21.56 -25.54 -15.57
N ARG A 439 20.48 -25.30 -14.82
CA ARG A 439 19.10 -25.48 -15.29
C ARG A 439 18.62 -24.33 -16.17
N ASN A 440 18.97 -23.11 -15.79
CA ASN A 440 18.63 -21.91 -16.52
C ASN A 440 19.87 -21.01 -16.65
N PRO A 441 20.69 -21.24 -17.70
CA PRO A 441 21.86 -20.40 -17.98
C PRO A 441 21.53 -18.95 -18.36
N ARG A 442 20.27 -18.68 -18.71
CA ARG A 442 19.81 -17.36 -19.18
C ARG A 442 19.30 -16.48 -18.04
N ALA A 443 18.82 -17.09 -16.95
CA ALA A 443 18.32 -16.35 -15.80
C ALA A 443 19.41 -15.54 -15.12
N ARG A 444 19.09 -14.28 -14.84
CA ARG A 444 19.88 -13.48 -13.91
C ARG A 444 19.63 -13.98 -12.48
N LEU A 445 20.70 -14.29 -11.76
CA LEU A 445 20.62 -14.74 -10.36
C LEU A 445 20.92 -13.57 -9.41
N ILE A 446 20.03 -13.32 -8.45
CA ILE A 446 20.18 -12.28 -7.43
C ILE A 446 20.03 -12.92 -6.06
N ALA A 447 21.04 -12.80 -5.21
CA ALA A 447 20.97 -13.24 -3.82
C ALA A 447 20.19 -12.22 -2.96
N ALA A 448 19.38 -12.71 -2.03
CA ALA A 448 18.55 -11.92 -1.14
C ALA A 448 18.48 -12.52 0.26
N ASP A 449 18.40 -11.66 1.26
CA ASP A 449 18.08 -11.95 2.66
C ASP A 449 16.71 -11.35 3.01
N HIS A 450 15.84 -12.10 3.69
CA HIS A 450 14.48 -11.61 4.02
C HIS A 450 13.67 -10.99 2.84
N GLY A 451 13.84 -11.53 1.64
CA GLY A 451 13.22 -11.03 0.41
C GLY A 451 13.83 -9.75 -0.16
N ARG A 452 14.80 -9.14 0.53
CA ARG A 452 15.43 -7.87 0.18
C ARG A 452 16.26 -8.02 -1.08
N VAL A 453 15.67 -7.57 -2.18
CA VAL A 453 16.35 -7.31 -3.44
C VAL A 453 16.24 -5.82 -3.67
N PRO A 454 17.34 -5.07 -3.89
CA PRO A 454 17.23 -3.71 -4.40
C PRO A 454 16.46 -3.80 -5.73
N PRO A 455 15.25 -3.25 -5.89
CA PRO A 455 14.49 -3.50 -7.12
C PRO A 455 15.10 -2.82 -8.34
N ALA A 456 15.98 -1.83 -8.14
CA ALA A 456 16.91 -1.34 -9.17
C ALA A 456 17.83 -2.45 -9.73
N ALA A 457 18.12 -3.49 -8.95
CA ALA A 457 18.83 -4.69 -9.37
C ALA A 457 17.96 -5.64 -10.20
N LEU A 458 16.63 -5.48 -10.26
CA LEU A 458 15.83 -6.14 -11.31
C LEU A 458 16.09 -5.44 -12.66
N GLY A 459 16.35 -4.13 -12.65
CA GLY A 459 16.66 -3.32 -13.83
C GLY A 459 15.51 -3.26 -14.83
N THR A 460 15.73 -2.64 -16.00
CA THR A 460 14.94 -2.96 -17.18
C THR A 460 15.31 -4.37 -17.60
N LEU A 461 14.47 -5.34 -17.25
CA LEU A 461 14.59 -6.69 -17.79
C LEU A 461 14.59 -6.54 -19.31
N PRO A 462 15.57 -7.12 -20.03
CA PRO A 462 15.52 -7.12 -21.49
C PRO A 462 14.19 -7.75 -21.87
N ALA A 463 13.36 -7.02 -22.62
CA ALA A 463 12.11 -7.55 -23.15
C ALA A 463 12.44 -8.92 -23.72
N ALA A 464 11.83 -9.98 -23.15
CA ALA A 464 12.09 -11.33 -23.61
C ALA A 464 11.90 -11.30 -25.13
N PRO A 465 12.93 -11.63 -25.94
CA PRO A 465 12.69 -11.79 -27.36
C PRO A 465 11.58 -12.83 -27.48
N PRO A 466 10.59 -12.64 -28.39
CA PRO A 466 9.64 -13.71 -28.65
C PRO A 466 10.45 -14.99 -28.87
N PRO A 467 10.04 -16.11 -28.25
CA PRO A 467 10.85 -17.32 -28.22
C PRO A 467 11.32 -17.61 -29.64
N ALA A 468 12.63 -17.52 -29.85
CA ALA A 468 13.20 -17.72 -31.17
C ALA A 468 12.70 -19.07 -31.69
N HIS A 469 12.02 -19.06 -32.84
CA HIS A 469 11.70 -20.27 -33.57
C HIS A 469 13.01 -21.01 -33.81
N HIS A 470 13.30 -22.01 -32.99
CA HIS A 470 14.35 -22.98 -33.27
C HIS A 470 13.88 -23.77 -34.50
N HIS A 471 14.20 -23.27 -35.69
CA HIS A 471 14.11 -24.02 -36.93
C HIS A 471 15.14 -25.15 -36.89
N HIS A 472 14.75 -26.28 -36.31
CA HIS A 472 15.39 -27.55 -36.66
C HIS A 472 14.93 -27.93 -38.07
N HIS A 473 15.82 -27.73 -39.05
CA HIS A 473 15.71 -28.42 -40.32
C HIS A 473 15.94 -29.92 -40.07
N GLY A 474 14.88 -30.73 -40.20
CA GLY A 474 15.03 -32.19 -40.18
C GLY A 474 13.76 -32.96 -39.87
N HIS A 475 13.01 -33.28 -40.94
CA HIS A 475 12.01 -34.34 -41.08
C HIS A 475 10.62 -34.15 -40.44
N HIS A 476 9.62 -34.10 -41.33
CA HIS A 476 8.20 -34.18 -41.06
C HIS A 476 7.81 -35.44 -40.28
N HIS A 477 7.33 -35.27 -39.05
CA HIS A 477 6.33 -36.15 -38.47
C HIS A 477 5.26 -35.29 -37.79
N HIS A 478 4.05 -35.31 -38.35
CA HIS A 478 2.84 -34.83 -37.69
C HIS A 478 2.63 -35.63 -36.41
N HIS A 479 2.87 -35.00 -35.27
CA HIS A 479 2.21 -35.36 -34.02
C HIS A 479 1.68 -34.08 -33.40
N ASP A 480 0.36 -33.89 -33.51
CA ASP A 480 -0.40 -33.13 -32.52
C ASP A 480 -0.09 -33.73 -31.16
N ARG A 481 0.78 -33.07 -30.39
CA ARG A 481 0.91 -33.30 -28.96
C ARG A 481 0.62 -31.96 -28.32
N ASP A 482 -0.57 -31.83 -27.78
CA ASP A 482 -0.87 -30.82 -26.77
C ASP A 482 0.26 -30.85 -25.74
N HIS A 483 1.06 -29.78 -25.68
CA HIS A 483 2.16 -29.66 -24.73
C HIS A 483 1.60 -29.32 -23.35
N HIS A 484 0.85 -30.25 -22.76
CA HIS A 484 0.42 -30.14 -21.36
C HIS A 484 1.65 -30.32 -20.46
N HIS A 485 2.08 -29.22 -19.82
CA HIS A 485 3.07 -29.31 -18.76
C HIS A 485 2.40 -29.73 -17.45
N VAL A 486 3.16 -30.46 -16.64
CA VAL A 486 2.72 -31.02 -15.37
C VAL A 486 2.00 -29.97 -14.52
N THR A 487 0.80 -30.34 -14.08
CA THR A 487 -0.05 -29.57 -13.17
C THR A 487 0.15 -30.03 -11.72
N HIS A 488 -0.23 -29.19 -10.77
CA HIS A 488 -0.14 -29.54 -9.35
C HIS A 488 -1.01 -30.75 -8.97
N GLY A 489 -2.14 -30.95 -9.65
CA GLY A 489 -2.98 -32.15 -9.47
C GLY A 489 -2.30 -33.42 -9.94
N GLU A 490 -1.57 -33.38 -11.06
CA GLU A 490 -0.80 -34.52 -11.58
C GLU A 490 0.43 -34.86 -10.71
N GLU A 491 1.00 -33.88 -10.00
CA GLU A 491 2.02 -34.13 -8.95
C GLU A 491 1.44 -34.61 -7.61
N GLY A 492 0.12 -34.74 -7.49
CA GLY A 492 -0.55 -35.20 -6.27
C GLY A 492 -0.75 -34.10 -5.22
N PHE A 493 -0.58 -32.82 -5.56
CA PHE A 493 -0.86 -31.73 -4.65
C PHE A 493 -2.36 -31.44 -4.56
N SER A 494 -2.82 -31.25 -3.33
CA SER A 494 -4.20 -30.85 -3.02
C SER A 494 -4.22 -29.83 -1.89
N ALA A 495 -5.35 -29.12 -1.77
CA ALA A 495 -5.60 -28.18 -0.69
C ALA A 495 -6.84 -28.61 0.10
N LEU A 496 -6.76 -28.51 1.43
CA LEU A 496 -7.84 -28.83 2.35
C LEU A 496 -8.13 -27.60 3.22
N ARG A 497 -9.37 -27.13 3.17
CA ARG A 497 -9.86 -26.06 4.04
C ARG A 497 -10.48 -26.64 5.32
N PHE A 498 -10.18 -26.00 6.44
CA PHE A 498 -10.76 -26.31 7.75
C PHE A 498 -11.26 -25.03 8.40
N ASP A 499 -12.55 -24.97 8.71
CA ASP A 499 -13.11 -23.84 9.45
C ASP A 499 -12.77 -23.98 10.95
N LEU A 500 -12.25 -22.90 11.52
CA LEU A 500 -11.83 -22.78 12.92
C LEU A 500 -12.67 -21.71 13.63
N ALA A 501 -13.98 -21.92 13.64
CA ALA A 501 -14.91 -20.95 14.21
C ALA A 501 -14.74 -20.76 15.74
N ALA A 502 -14.40 -21.83 16.47
CA ALA A 502 -14.21 -21.79 17.91
C ALA A 502 -12.80 -21.38 18.31
N ARG A 503 -12.63 -21.04 19.60
CA ARG A 503 -11.31 -20.71 20.16
C ARG A 503 -10.51 -21.99 20.35
N ILE A 504 -9.21 -21.90 20.07
CA ILE A 504 -8.27 -23.01 20.20
C ILE A 504 -7.14 -22.63 21.16
N ASP A 505 -6.62 -23.63 21.87
CA ASP A 505 -5.45 -23.45 22.72
C ASP A 505 -4.19 -23.24 21.86
N ARG A 506 -3.34 -22.28 22.24
CA ARG A 506 -2.13 -21.92 21.48
C ARG A 506 -1.14 -23.09 21.44
N ALA A 507 -0.93 -23.77 22.57
CA ALA A 507 0.03 -24.87 22.64
C ALA A 507 -0.44 -26.07 21.81
N ALA A 508 -1.75 -26.36 21.84
CA ALA A 508 -2.37 -27.38 20.99
C ALA A 508 -2.21 -27.05 19.49
N LEU A 509 -2.40 -25.80 19.08
CA LEU A 509 -2.17 -25.36 17.70
C LEU A 509 -0.71 -25.61 17.28
N PHE A 510 0.27 -25.16 18.08
CA PHE A 510 1.68 -25.39 17.76
C PHE A 510 2.04 -26.88 17.73
N ALA A 511 1.48 -27.69 18.62
CA ALA A 511 1.67 -29.14 18.61
C ALA A 511 1.13 -29.77 17.32
N ALA A 512 -0.05 -29.35 16.84
CA ALA A 512 -0.60 -29.82 15.57
C ALA A 512 0.21 -29.36 14.35
N LEU A 513 0.72 -28.12 14.36
CA LEU A 513 1.64 -27.64 13.32
C LEU A 513 2.93 -28.45 13.30
N ALA A 514 3.54 -28.69 14.47
CA ALA A 514 4.78 -29.47 14.60
C ALA A 514 4.59 -30.95 14.23
N ALA A 515 3.42 -31.53 14.51
CA ALA A 515 3.06 -32.90 14.17
C ALA A 515 2.49 -33.04 12.75
N SER A 516 2.54 -31.99 11.92
CA SER A 516 2.03 -32.04 10.55
C SER A 516 2.76 -33.12 9.73
N PRO A 517 2.04 -33.99 9.00
CA PRO A 517 2.66 -35.04 8.20
C PRO A 517 3.66 -34.50 7.17
N PRO A 518 4.65 -35.30 6.75
CA PRO A 518 5.64 -34.89 5.74
C PRO A 518 5.05 -34.39 4.41
N GLY A 519 3.86 -34.87 4.04
CA GLY A 519 3.14 -34.40 2.85
C GLY A 519 2.58 -32.98 2.96
N VAL A 520 2.48 -32.39 4.16
CA VAL A 520 1.98 -31.02 4.36
C VAL A 520 3.10 -30.02 4.07
N MET A 521 2.89 -29.17 3.07
CA MET A 521 3.90 -28.25 2.55
C MET A 521 3.67 -26.80 2.99
N ARG A 522 2.41 -26.42 3.24
CA ARG A 522 2.05 -25.09 3.75
C ARG A 522 0.74 -25.15 4.52
N ILE A 523 0.64 -24.40 5.60
CA ILE A 523 -0.62 -24.10 6.25
C ILE A 523 -0.72 -22.58 6.39
N LYS A 524 -1.83 -21.99 5.98
CA LYS A 524 -2.09 -20.56 6.13
C LYS A 524 -3.54 -20.32 6.49
N GLY A 525 -3.81 -19.38 7.39
CA GLY A 525 -5.17 -19.08 7.78
C GLY A 525 -5.30 -18.13 8.94
N LEU A 526 -6.49 -18.10 9.53
CA LEU A 526 -6.86 -17.35 10.71
C LEU A 526 -7.32 -18.32 11.81
N ALA A 527 -6.88 -18.09 13.03
CA ALA A 527 -7.33 -18.84 14.21
C ALA A 527 -7.71 -17.90 15.35
N ARG A 528 -8.78 -18.22 16.08
CA ARG A 528 -9.10 -17.56 17.36
C ARG A 528 -8.39 -18.30 18.48
N LEU A 529 -7.51 -17.62 19.21
CA LEU A 529 -6.82 -18.23 20.34
C LEU A 529 -7.51 -17.94 21.66
N ASP A 530 -7.43 -18.86 22.62
CA ASP A 530 -7.95 -18.67 23.99
C ASP A 530 -7.32 -17.44 24.66
N ASP A 531 -6.04 -17.16 24.38
CA ASP A 531 -5.23 -16.11 24.99
C ASP A 531 -5.11 -14.80 24.19
N ALA A 532 -5.81 -14.68 23.05
CA ALA A 532 -5.77 -13.49 22.20
C ALA A 532 -7.17 -12.89 21.99
N PRO A 533 -7.38 -11.58 22.20
CA PRO A 533 -8.70 -10.96 22.05
C PRO A 533 -9.17 -10.91 20.59
N GLN A 534 -8.23 -10.87 19.64
CA GLN A 534 -8.50 -10.89 18.20
C GLN A 534 -7.96 -12.17 17.56
N PRO A 535 -8.52 -12.63 16.41
CA PRO A 535 -7.95 -13.71 15.63
C PRO A 535 -6.49 -13.40 15.25
N VAL A 536 -5.68 -14.45 15.08
CA VAL A 536 -4.29 -14.34 14.61
C VAL A 536 -4.13 -15.01 13.25
N VAL A 537 -3.21 -14.50 12.44
CA VAL A 537 -2.79 -15.14 11.19
C VAL A 537 -1.84 -16.29 11.53
N VAL A 538 -2.22 -17.49 11.13
CA VAL A 538 -1.39 -18.70 11.25
C VAL A 538 -0.63 -18.90 9.95
N GLN A 539 0.69 -19.04 10.05
CA GLN A 539 1.53 -19.39 8.91
C GLN A 539 2.45 -20.54 9.30
N TYR A 540 2.50 -21.56 8.46
CA TYR A 540 3.39 -22.69 8.63
C TYR A 540 3.92 -23.21 7.30
N VAL A 541 5.18 -23.58 7.32
CA VAL A 541 5.87 -24.42 6.34
C VAL A 541 6.66 -25.47 7.14
N PRO A 542 7.01 -26.65 6.58
CA PRO A 542 7.68 -27.71 7.33
C PRO A 542 8.79 -27.19 8.25
N GLY A 543 8.71 -27.41 9.57
CA GLY A 543 9.72 -26.97 10.53
C GLY A 543 9.73 -25.48 10.93
N ARG A 544 8.80 -24.64 10.42
CA ARG A 544 8.67 -23.24 10.85
C ARG A 544 7.19 -22.83 10.95
N ALA A 545 6.79 -22.37 12.14
CA ALA A 545 5.47 -21.83 12.41
C ALA A 545 5.59 -20.37 12.91
N ALA A 546 4.69 -19.50 12.49
CA ALA A 546 4.57 -18.13 12.95
C ALA A 546 3.10 -17.75 13.18
N LEU A 547 2.88 -16.90 14.18
CA LEU A 547 1.59 -16.31 14.48
C LEU A 547 1.74 -14.79 14.46
N GLU A 548 0.89 -14.12 13.69
CA GLU A 548 0.94 -12.67 13.50
C GLU A 548 -0.42 -12.03 13.77
N ALA A 549 -0.43 -10.76 14.18
CA ALA A 549 -1.67 -10.00 14.26
C ALA A 549 -2.20 -9.72 12.83
N PRO A 550 -3.51 -9.87 12.58
CA PRO A 550 -4.09 -9.57 11.28
C PRO A 550 -4.07 -8.06 11.03
N ARG A 551 -3.77 -7.64 9.79
CA ARG A 551 -3.70 -6.22 9.40
C ARG A 551 -5.08 -5.54 9.29
N LYS A 552 -6.15 -6.32 9.16
CA LYS A 552 -7.55 -5.87 9.20
C LYS A 552 -8.38 -6.80 10.10
N PRO A 553 -9.50 -6.32 10.68
CA PRO A 553 -10.48 -7.19 11.32
C PRO A 553 -10.97 -8.25 10.33
N ALA A 554 -10.97 -9.52 10.75
CA ALA A 554 -11.43 -10.62 9.90
C ALA A 554 -12.91 -10.43 9.53
N ALA A 555 -13.19 -10.29 8.23
CA ALA A 555 -14.55 -10.23 7.70
C ALA A 555 -15.21 -11.61 7.62
N GLU A 556 -14.38 -12.67 7.54
CA GLU A 556 -14.80 -14.06 7.46
C GLU A 556 -14.57 -14.81 8.78
N PRO A 557 -15.35 -15.88 9.05
CA PRO A 557 -15.05 -16.79 10.14
C PRO A 557 -13.64 -17.39 9.98
N PRO A 558 -12.85 -17.53 11.07
CA PRO A 558 -11.49 -18.03 10.98
C PRO A 558 -11.45 -19.43 10.35
N PHE A 559 -10.45 -19.67 9.50
CA PHE A 559 -10.23 -20.94 8.82
C PHE A 559 -8.74 -21.13 8.55
N VAL A 560 -8.31 -22.36 8.31
CA VAL A 560 -6.98 -22.67 7.78
C VAL A 560 -7.07 -23.44 6.48
N LEU A 561 -6.15 -23.14 5.58
CA LEU A 561 -5.90 -23.86 4.34
C LEU A 561 -4.62 -24.65 4.50
N ILE A 562 -4.69 -25.96 4.32
CA ILE A 562 -3.57 -26.89 4.33
C ILE A 562 -3.30 -27.31 2.90
N ILE A 563 -2.08 -27.07 2.42
CA ILE A 563 -1.62 -27.43 1.08
C ILE A 563 -0.52 -28.46 1.22
N GLY A 564 -0.60 -29.52 0.44
CA GLY A 564 0.40 -30.58 0.46
C GLY A 564 0.16 -31.67 -0.57
N ARG A 565 1.05 -32.65 -0.58
CA ARG A 565 1.08 -33.77 -1.53
C ARG A 565 0.51 -35.02 -0.88
N ASP A 566 -0.32 -35.74 -1.62
CA ASP A 566 -0.92 -37.03 -1.22
C ASP A 566 -1.57 -36.96 0.19
N LEU A 567 -2.30 -35.86 0.44
CA LEU A 567 -2.86 -35.57 1.76
C LEU A 567 -3.91 -36.60 2.18
N ASP A 568 -3.71 -37.23 3.34
CA ASP A 568 -4.78 -37.97 4.02
C ASP A 568 -5.75 -36.98 4.69
N ALA A 569 -6.78 -36.62 3.93
CA ALA A 569 -7.80 -35.69 4.38
C ALA A 569 -8.53 -36.16 5.64
N ALA A 570 -8.69 -37.47 5.86
CA ALA A 570 -9.39 -38.00 7.02
C ALA A 570 -8.53 -37.88 8.29
N ALA A 571 -7.23 -38.19 8.19
CA ALA A 571 -6.28 -38.01 9.28
C ALA A 571 -6.14 -36.53 9.67
N LEU A 572 -5.97 -35.64 8.68
CA LEU A 572 -5.88 -34.20 8.93
C LEU A 572 -7.18 -33.65 9.55
N ARG A 573 -8.36 -34.07 9.07
CA ARG A 573 -9.65 -33.71 9.71
C ARG A 573 -9.73 -34.14 11.17
N ARG A 574 -9.19 -35.30 11.53
CA ARG A 574 -9.20 -35.78 12.92
C ARG A 574 -8.32 -34.89 13.82
N VAL A 575 -7.11 -34.58 13.37
CA VAL A 575 -6.16 -33.72 14.13
C VAL A 575 -6.74 -32.32 14.31
N TRP A 576 -7.20 -31.70 13.21
CA TRP A 576 -7.65 -30.30 13.24
C TRP A 576 -9.01 -30.11 13.92
N ARG A 577 -9.92 -31.09 13.85
CA ARG A 577 -11.15 -31.06 14.67
C ARG A 577 -10.85 -31.20 16.16
N GLY A 578 -9.84 -31.98 16.53
CA GLY A 578 -9.43 -32.16 17.94
C GLY A 578 -8.87 -30.89 18.60
N LEU A 579 -8.53 -29.86 17.81
CA LEU A 579 -8.10 -28.54 18.32
C LEU A 579 -9.28 -27.70 18.84
N VAL A 580 -10.47 -27.95 18.32
CA VAL A 580 -11.68 -27.19 18.62
C VAL A 580 -12.32 -27.85 19.85
N LYS A 581 -12.36 -27.14 20.98
CA LYS A 581 -13.20 -27.55 22.11
C LYS A 581 -14.65 -27.49 21.61
N GLU A 582 -15.40 -28.59 21.70
CA GLU A 582 -16.83 -28.58 21.36
C GLU A 582 -17.54 -27.42 22.09
N PRO A 583 -18.61 -26.83 21.50
CA PRO A 583 -19.42 -25.86 22.20
C PRO A 583 -19.88 -26.51 23.51
N CYS A 584 -19.60 -25.85 24.63
CA CYS A 584 -20.29 -26.18 25.86
C CYS A 584 -21.79 -25.98 25.60
N ASP A 585 -22.56 -27.06 25.64
CA ASP A 585 -24.02 -27.02 25.64
C ASP A 585 -24.51 -25.98 26.65
N ALA A 586 -25.27 -25.01 26.16
CA ALA A 586 -26.11 -24.08 26.91
C ALA A 586 -26.96 -23.32 25.86
N LEU A 587 -28.29 -23.39 25.79
CA LEU A 587 -29.35 -23.87 26.67
C LEU A 587 -30.58 -24.17 25.77
N ASP A 588 -31.36 -25.17 26.20
CA ASP A 588 -32.68 -25.67 25.74
C ASP A 588 -32.74 -26.65 24.54
#